data_AF-A0A7C3KQB9-F1
#
_entry.id   AF-A0A7C3KQB9-F1
#
_cell.length_a   1.000
_cell.length_b   1.000
_cell.length_c   1.000
_cell.angle_alpha   90.00
_cell.angle_beta   90.00
_cell.angle_gamma   90.00
#
_symmetry.space_group_name_H-M   'P 1'
#
loop_
_entity.id
_entity.type
_entity.pdbx_description
1 polymer ?
#
loop_
_entity_poly.entity_id
_entity_poly.type
_entity_poly.pdbx_seq_one_letter_code
_entity_poly.pdbx_strand_id
1 'polypeptide(L)' 'MAKCANCGKTTTFGHNRSFSQRATNRSFKPNLQKTLVMEKGRKTHKLLCAKCIKSIGKSAA' A
#
# COMPACT_ATOMS: atom_id res chain seq x y z
N MET A 1 -8.90 -6.85 -5.76
CA MET A 1 -7.99 -6.52 -4.64
C MET A 1 -7.60 -5.06 -4.73
N ALA A 2 -7.56 -4.36 -3.59
CA ALA A 2 -7.10 -2.98 -3.56
C ALA A 2 -5.62 -2.92 -4.01
N LYS A 3 -5.33 -2.09 -5.00
CA LYS A 3 -3.99 -1.90 -5.57
C LYS A 3 -3.59 -0.44 -5.38
N CYS A 4 -2.32 -0.19 -5.06
CA CYS A 4 -1.81 1.17 -5.05
C CYS A 4 -1.82 1.75 -6.47
N ALA A 5 -2.41 2.93 -6.64
CA ALA A 5 -2.48 3.61 -7.94
C ALA A 5 -1.10 4.05 -8.47
N ASN A 6 -0.12 4.28 -7.60
CA ASN A 6 1.23 4.74 -7.99
C ASN A 6 2.21 3.57 -8.20
N CYS A 7 2.44 2.75 -7.17
CA CYS A 7 3.46 1.69 -7.20
C CYS A 7 2.90 0.29 -7.51
N GLY A 8 1.60 0.17 -7.73
CA GLY A 8 0.98 -1.11 -8.10
C GLY A 8 1.00 -2.20 -7.03
N LYS A 9 1.42 -1.91 -5.79
CA LYS A 9 1.42 -2.90 -4.70
C LYS A 9 0.05 -3.51 -4.50
N THR A 10 0.00 -4.83 -4.49
CA THR A 10 -1.17 -5.66 -4.22
C THR A 10 -0.94 -6.49 -2.96
N THR A 11 -2.00 -7.14 -2.49
CA THR A 11 -1.90 -8.16 -1.44
C THR A 11 -1.11 -9.36 -1.95
N THR A 12 -0.08 -9.76 -1.23
CA THR A 12 0.66 -11.01 -1.51
C THR A 12 0.28 -12.06 -0.49
N PHE A 13 0.47 -13.34 -0.84
CA PHE A 13 0.20 -14.46 0.04
C PHE A 13 1.50 -15.11 0.47
N GLY A 14 1.47 -15.75 1.63
CA GLY A 14 2.55 -16.59 2.10
C GLY A 14 2.10 -17.35 3.34
N HIS A 15 3.03 -17.61 4.23
CA HIS A 15 2.74 -18.40 5.42
C HIS A 15 3.25 -17.74 6.70
N ASN A 16 2.54 -17.98 7.81
CA ASN A 16 3.12 -17.86 9.14
C ASN A 16 3.99 -19.10 9.42
N ARG A 17 5.04 -18.90 10.20
CA ARG A 17 5.90 -19.95 10.75
C ARG A 17 5.86 -19.80 12.27
N SER A 18 5.36 -20.82 12.96
CA SER A 18 5.44 -20.89 14.43
C SER A 18 6.86 -21.24 14.89
N PHE A 19 7.09 -21.23 16.20
CA PHE A 19 8.34 -21.75 16.79
C PHE A 19 8.67 -23.17 16.31
N SER A 20 7.66 -24.03 16.17
CA SER A 20 7.77 -25.38 15.60
C SER A 20 7.78 -25.44 14.07
N GLN A 21 7.95 -24.29 13.39
CA GLN A 21 7.95 -24.15 11.92
C GLN A 21 6.68 -24.62 11.21
N ARG A 22 5.54 -24.75 11.91
CA ARG A 22 4.27 -25.12 11.27
C ARG A 22 3.85 -24.04 10.28
N ALA A 23 3.62 -24.44 9.03
CA ALA A 23 3.17 -23.58 7.96
C ALA A 23 1.65 -23.36 8.00
N THR A 24 1.21 -22.14 8.30
CA THR A 24 -0.21 -21.75 8.17
C THR A 24 -0.35 -20.60 7.18
N ASN A 25 -1.40 -20.60 6.35
CA ASN A 25 -1.58 -19.59 5.31
C ASN A 25 -1.84 -18.20 5.92
N ARG A 26 -1.24 -17.16 5.32
CA ARG A 26 -1.48 -15.75 5.68
C ARG A 26 -1.51 -14.87 4.43
N SER A 27 -2.21 -13.74 4.55
CA SER A 27 -2.12 -12.64 3.58
C SER A 27 -1.23 -11.51 4.10
N PHE A 28 -0.35 -11.00 3.26
CA PHE A 28 0.38 -9.75 3.47
C PHE A 28 -0.35 -8.61 2.77
N LYS A 29 -1.06 -7.80 3.55
CA LYS A 29 -1.82 -6.65 3.02
C LYS A 29 -0.93 -5.41 3.03
N PRO A 30 -0.72 -4.72 1.89
CA PRO A 30 -0.07 -3.41 1.91
C PRO A 30 -0.94 -2.40 2.64
N ASN A 31 -0.31 -1.47 3.37
CA ASN A 31 -1.02 -0.35 3.99
C ASN A 31 -1.45 0.66 2.91
N LEU A 32 -2.66 0.45 2.39
CA LEU A 32 -3.29 1.29 1.38
C LEU A 32 -4.30 2.22 2.05
N GLN A 33 -4.21 3.51 1.74
CA GLN A 33 -5.03 4.56 2.30
C GLN A 33 -5.69 5.35 1.16
N LYS A 34 -6.91 5.82 1.37
CA LYS A 34 -7.58 6.74 0.44
C LYS A 34 -7.12 8.15 0.77
N THR A 35 -6.36 8.77 -0.13
CA THR A 35 -5.83 10.12 0.07
C THR A 35 -6.17 11.04 -1.09
N LEU A 36 -6.24 12.33 -0.81
CA LEU A 36 -6.37 13.38 -1.80
C LEU A 36 -5.00 13.67 -2.40
N VAL A 37 -4.88 13.60 -3.71
CA VAL A 37 -3.66 13.95 -4.45
C VAL A 37 -3.98 14.97 -5.52
N MET A 38 -3.11 15.98 -5.63
CA MET A 38 -3.13 16.95 -6.71
C MET A 38 -2.58 16.30 -7.96
N GLU A 39 -3.42 16.08 -8.96
CA GLU A 39 -3.01 15.54 -10.25
C GLU A 39 -3.50 16.48 -11.35
N LYS A 40 -2.57 17.02 -12.16
CA LYS A 40 -2.86 17.95 -13.25
C LYS A 40 -3.75 19.15 -12.82
N GLY A 41 -3.50 19.69 -11.62
CA GLY A 41 -4.24 20.85 -11.09
C GLY A 41 -5.59 20.53 -10.43
N ARG A 42 -6.01 19.25 -10.36
CA ARG A 42 -7.25 18.85 -9.69
C ARG A 42 -6.96 17.94 -8.49
N LYS A 43 -7.68 18.15 -7.38
CA LYS A 43 -7.67 17.25 -6.22
C LYS A 43 -8.48 16.01 -6.57
N THR A 44 -7.84 14.84 -6.58
CA THR A 44 -8.50 13.56 -6.83
C THR A 44 -8.26 12.60 -5.68
N HIS A 45 -9.28 11.83 -5.33
CA HIS A 45 -9.13 10.75 -4.36
C HIS A 45 -8.47 9.55 -5.03
N LYS A 46 -7.34 9.10 -4.50
CA LYS A 46 -6.64 7.91 -4.96
C LYS A 46 -6.33 6.98 -3.81
N LEU A 47 -6.25 5.70 -4.14
CA LEU A 47 -5.86 4.65 -3.20
C LEU A 47 -4.34 4.47 -3.29
N LEU A 48 -3.62 4.92 -2.26
CA LEU A 48 -2.17 5.02 -2.26
C LEU A 48 -1.53 4.30 -1.09
N CYS A 49 -0.32 3.82 -1.31
CA CYS A 49 0.47 3.16 -0.29
C CYS A 49 1.07 4.17 0.69
N ALA A 50 1.23 3.81 1.97
CA ALA A 50 1.86 4.69 2.96
C ALA A 50 3.26 5.21 2.53
N LYS A 51 4.06 4.37 1.87
CA LYS A 51 5.37 4.76 1.31
C LYS A 51 5.25 5.84 0.21
N CYS A 52 4.20 5.74 -0.60
CA CYS A 52 3.89 6.64 -1.70
C CYS A 52 3.42 8.00 -1.15
N ILE A 53 2.56 7.97 -0.13
CA ILE A 53 2.08 9.16 0.58
C ILE A 53 3.25 9.91 1.21
N LYS A 54 4.15 9.19 1.90
CA LYS A 54 5.38 9.79 2.47
C LYS A 54 6.27 10.44 1.40
N SER A 55 6.40 9.82 0.24
CA SER A 55 7.19 10.38 -0.87
C SER A 55 6.59 11.67 -1.41
N ILE A 56 5.26 11.73 -1.57
CA ILE A 56 4.54 12.93 -2.03
C ILE A 56 4.68 14.07 -1.00
N GLY A 57 4.59 13.75 0.29
CA GLY A 57 4.79 14.73 1.36
C GLY A 57 6.20 15.31 1.39
N LYS A 58 7.22 14.51 1.01
CA LYS A 58 8.63 14.98 0.98
C LYS A 58 8.93 15.90 -0.21
N SER A 59 8.28 15.72 -1.35
CA SER A 59 8.47 16.58 -2.53
C SER A 59 7.75 17.93 -2.45
N ALA A 60 6.84 18.10 -1.49
CA ALA A 60 6.09 19.33 -1.28
C ALA A 60 6.72 20.27 -0.25
N ALA A 61 7.78 19.83 0.43
CA ALA A 61 8.64 20.64 1.30
C ALA A 61 9.93 20.96 0.56
#